data_AF-A0A3S4FAK5-F1
#
_entry.id   AF-A0A3S4FAK5-F1
#
_cell.length_a   1.000
_cell.length_b   1.000
_cell.length_c   1.000
_cell.angle_alpha   90.00
_cell.angle_beta   90.00
_cell.angle_gamma   90.00
#
_symmetry.space_group_name_H-M   'P 1'
#
loop_
_entity.id
_entity.type
_entity.pdbx_description
1 polymer ?
#
loop_
_entity_poly.entity_id
_entity_poly.type
_entity_poly.pdbx_seq_one_letter_code
_entity_poly.pdbx_strand_id
1 'polypeptide(L)'
;MNICWEILGIEPTTDLECIRQAYLALLPSFHPESDPQGFKRLRQAYEEAQHWAASPAEDAKTEEVGDEHEILVAFRELLASERDRFQPSAWQKFIQQLNQCSMDEIDKLRWQLCDIAMKTETISLSCLALLAQRLNWQPQEAEDDADGEELEAFLETVKRGDAFDLLSLAKLPLVVQDQTDAYFFKLERIWRFYPEHFADALQVQGAWIIPDDKTAAS
;
A
#
# COMPACT_ATOMS: atom_id res chain seq x y z
N MET A 1 9.42 11.79 -33.68
CA MET A 1 8.01 11.66 -34.12
C MET A 1 7.29 11.05 -32.94
N ASN A 2 6.40 11.79 -32.29
CA ASN A 2 5.73 11.31 -31.08
C ASN A 2 4.62 10.34 -31.49
N ILE A 3 4.78 9.07 -31.11
CA ILE A 3 3.91 7.96 -31.50
C ILE A 3 2.48 8.17 -30.99
N CYS A 4 2.29 8.95 -29.91
CA CYS A 4 0.99 9.26 -29.34
C CYS A 4 0.01 9.95 -30.32
N TRP A 5 0.50 10.84 -31.19
CA TRP A 5 -0.32 11.55 -32.17
C TRP A 5 -0.79 10.63 -33.31
N GLU A 6 0.05 9.68 -33.71
CA GLU A 6 -0.30 8.66 -34.71
C GLU A 6 -1.36 7.69 -34.16
N ILE A 7 -1.30 7.35 -32.87
CA ILE A 7 -2.29 6.49 -32.21
C ILE A 7 -3.63 7.21 -32.03
N LEU A 8 -3.61 8.50 -31.66
CA LEU A 8 -4.83 9.31 -31.51
C LEU A 8 -5.41 9.77 -32.86
N GLY A 9 -4.65 9.66 -33.96
CA GLY A 9 -5.08 10.04 -35.30
C GLY A 9 -5.26 11.56 -35.48
N ILE A 10 -4.57 12.37 -34.68
CA ILE A 10 -4.63 13.84 -34.71
C ILE A 10 -3.25 14.43 -34.92
N GLU A 11 -3.17 15.65 -35.45
CA GLU A 11 -1.90 16.38 -35.51
C GLU A 11 -1.46 16.85 -34.10
N PRO A 12 -0.15 17.01 -33.84
CA PRO A 12 0.35 17.54 -32.58
C PRO A 12 -0.31 18.88 -32.25
N THR A 13 -1.02 18.92 -31.13
CA THR A 13 -1.80 20.09 -30.71
C THR A 13 -1.61 20.37 -29.21
N THR A 14 -1.79 21.62 -28.82
CA THR A 14 -1.85 22.03 -27.40
C THR A 14 -3.29 22.12 -26.89
N ASP A 15 -4.28 21.80 -27.73
CA ASP A 15 -5.70 21.83 -27.38
C ASP A 15 -6.12 20.52 -26.69
N LEU A 16 -6.30 20.59 -25.37
CA LEU A 16 -6.71 19.46 -24.53
C LEU A 16 -8.11 18.93 -24.87
N GLU A 17 -9.04 19.79 -25.32
CA GLU A 17 -10.38 19.33 -25.70
C GLU A 17 -10.33 18.50 -26.99
N CYS A 18 -9.47 18.88 -27.93
CA CYS A 18 -9.23 18.13 -29.16
C CYS A 18 -8.63 16.74 -28.85
N ILE A 19 -7.64 16.67 -27.95
CA ILE A 19 -7.01 15.41 -27.51
C ILE A 19 -8.04 14.49 -26.84
N ARG A 20 -8.89 15.04 -25.97
CA ARG A 20 -9.94 14.29 -25.28
C ARG A 20 -11.00 13.76 -26.24
N GLN A 21 -11.43 14.56 -27.22
CA GLN A 21 -12.41 14.13 -28.21
C GLN A 21 -11.88 12.99 -29.09
N ALA A 22 -10.60 13.06 -29.50
CA ALA A 22 -9.96 11.99 -30.27
C ALA A 22 -9.90 10.67 -29.49
N TYR A 23 -9.53 10.72 -28.21
CA TYR A 23 -9.54 9.56 -27.32
C TYR A 23 -10.94 8.94 -27.19
N LEU A 24 -11.97 9.77 -26.93
CA LEU A 24 -13.35 9.30 -26.81
C LEU A 24 -13.91 8.68 -28.09
N ALA A 25 -13.47 9.17 -29.26
CA ALA A 25 -13.89 8.62 -30.55
C ALA A 25 -13.28 7.23 -30.83
N LEU A 26 -12.14 6.91 -30.23
CA LEU A 26 -11.44 5.63 -30.39
C LEU A 26 -11.85 4.59 -29.35
N LEU A 27 -12.43 4.99 -28.21
CA LEU A 27 -12.94 4.08 -27.17
C LEU A 27 -13.87 2.97 -27.68
N PRO A 28 -14.82 3.20 -28.61
CA PRO A 28 -15.69 2.14 -29.15
C PRO A 28 -14.95 1.11 -30.01
N SER A 29 -13.77 1.43 -30.52
CA SER A 29 -12.95 0.51 -31.32
C SER A 29 -11.98 -0.31 -30.47
N PHE A 30 -11.62 0.18 -29.28
CA PHE A 30 -10.72 -0.48 -28.34
C PHE A 30 -11.46 -0.89 -27.07
N HIS A 31 -12.37 -1.86 -27.21
CA HIS A 31 -13.08 -2.42 -26.07
C HIS A 31 -12.14 -3.31 -25.22
N PRO A 32 -12.07 -3.12 -23.89
CA PRO A 32 -11.16 -3.85 -23.01
C PRO A 32 -11.38 -5.37 -23.02
N GLU A 33 -12.59 -5.83 -23.38
CA GLU A 33 -12.92 -7.26 -23.53
C GLU A 33 -12.48 -7.87 -24.87
N SER A 34 -12.23 -7.04 -25.90
CA SER A 34 -11.88 -7.51 -27.26
C SER A 34 -10.42 -7.26 -27.63
N ASP A 35 -9.80 -6.19 -27.11
CA ASP A 35 -8.37 -5.91 -27.30
C ASP A 35 -7.77 -5.17 -26.09
N PRO A 36 -7.39 -5.90 -25.03
CA PRO A 36 -6.80 -5.31 -23.83
C PRO A 36 -5.45 -4.62 -24.10
N GLN A 37 -4.71 -5.07 -25.12
CA GLN A 37 -3.42 -4.48 -25.47
C GLN A 37 -3.58 -3.19 -26.27
N GLY A 38 -4.58 -3.12 -27.16
CA GLY A 38 -4.98 -1.91 -27.87
C GLY A 38 -5.52 -0.82 -26.94
N PHE A 39 -6.32 -1.18 -25.93
CA PHE A 39 -6.81 -0.23 -24.93
C PHE A 39 -5.67 0.39 -24.09
N LYS A 40 -4.67 -0.42 -23.68
CA LYS A 40 -3.48 0.08 -22.98
C LYS A 40 -2.68 1.07 -23.83
N ARG A 41 -2.47 0.77 -25.11
CA ARG A 41 -1.77 1.68 -26.04
C ARG A 41 -2.53 2.98 -26.26
N LEU A 42 -3.86 2.92 -26.39
CA LEU A 42 -4.70 4.10 -26.55
C LEU A 42 -4.64 5.01 -25.30
N ARG A 43 -4.70 4.42 -24.10
CA ARG A 43 -4.59 5.16 -22.85
C ARG A 43 -3.23 5.83 -22.69
N GLN A 44 -2.15 5.11 -22.97
CA GLN A 44 -0.79 5.66 -22.92
C GLN A 44 -0.62 6.83 -23.90
N ALA A 45 -1.16 6.71 -25.13
CA ALA A 45 -1.12 7.79 -26.11
C ALA A 45 -1.88 9.04 -25.65
N TYR A 46 -3.02 8.87 -24.97
CA TYR A 46 -3.79 9.98 -24.41
C TYR A 46 -3.07 10.68 -23.25
N GLU A 47 -2.41 9.92 -22.37
CA GLU A 47 -1.60 10.46 -21.27
C GLU A 47 -0.38 11.22 -21.81
N GLU A 48 0.34 10.64 -22.79
CA GLU A 48 1.47 11.31 -23.46
C GLU A 48 1.05 12.59 -24.18
N ALA A 49 -0.07 12.58 -24.92
CA ALA A 49 -0.55 13.76 -25.64
C ALA A 49 -0.96 14.90 -24.70
N GLN A 50 -1.59 14.60 -23.56
CA GLN A 50 -1.90 15.60 -22.53
C GLN A 50 -0.63 16.21 -21.94
N HIS A 51 0.37 15.39 -21.63
CA HIS A 51 1.65 15.86 -21.12
C HIS A 51 2.38 16.78 -22.11
N TRP A 52 2.31 16.46 -23.41
CA TRP A 52 2.85 17.32 -24.47
C TRP A 52 2.09 18.65 -24.62
N ALA A 53 0.76 18.63 -24.51
CA ALA A 53 -0.05 19.85 -24.58
C ALA A 53 0.11 20.75 -23.35
N ALA A 54 0.40 20.17 -22.18
CA ALA A 54 0.55 20.87 -20.91
C ALA A 54 1.92 21.54 -20.70
N SER A 55 2.91 21.27 -21.55
CA SER A 55 4.28 21.75 -21.34
C SER A 55 4.78 22.72 -22.43
N PRO A 56 4.83 24.04 -22.16
CA PRO A 56 5.88 24.89 -22.69
C PRO A 56 7.05 24.86 -21.68
N ALA A 57 7.94 23.88 -21.85
CA ALA A 57 9.26 23.78 -21.23
C ALA A 57 9.30 23.85 -19.69
N GLU A 58 9.37 22.68 -19.05
CA GLU A 58 10.45 22.35 -18.11
C GLU A 58 10.35 20.88 -17.68
N ASP A 59 11.48 20.18 -17.79
CA ASP A 59 11.76 18.92 -17.10
C ASP A 59 11.72 19.18 -15.58
N ALA A 60 10.53 19.09 -15.01
CA ALA A 60 10.33 18.87 -13.59
C ALA A 60 9.28 17.79 -13.47
N LYS A 61 9.68 16.62 -12.99
CA LYS A 61 8.80 15.61 -12.40
C LYS A 61 7.98 16.28 -11.31
N THR A 62 6.90 16.90 -11.71
CA THR A 62 5.81 17.28 -10.84
C THR A 62 4.84 16.14 -11.02
N GLU A 63 4.95 15.15 -10.14
CA GLU A 63 3.86 14.22 -9.89
C GLU A 63 2.58 15.05 -9.88
N GLU A 64 1.67 14.76 -10.81
CA GLU A 64 0.33 15.31 -10.77
C GLU A 64 -0.20 15.00 -9.36
N VAL A 65 -0.37 16.04 -8.54
CA VAL A 65 -1.19 15.97 -7.33
C VAL A 65 -2.63 15.84 -7.82
N GLY A 66 -2.98 14.66 -8.32
CA GLY A 66 -4.36 14.22 -8.26
C GLY A 66 -4.72 14.16 -6.79
N ASP A 67 -5.81 14.81 -6.39
CA ASP A 67 -6.33 14.74 -5.02
C ASP A 67 -6.27 13.28 -4.53
N GLU A 68 -5.34 12.99 -3.62
CA GLU A 68 -5.23 11.67 -3.00
C GLU A 68 -6.55 11.42 -2.27
N HIS A 69 -7.16 10.26 -2.51
CA HIS A 69 -8.47 9.97 -1.95
C HIS A 69 -8.42 10.07 -0.41
N GLU A 70 -9.40 10.75 0.20
CA GLU A 70 -9.40 11.09 1.64
C GLU A 70 -9.15 9.87 2.57
N ILE A 71 -9.67 8.70 2.19
CA ILE A 71 -9.43 7.42 2.87
C ILE A 71 -7.95 7.01 2.89
N LEU A 72 -7.20 7.21 1.81
CA LEU A 72 -5.78 6.89 1.76
C LEU A 72 -4.98 7.81 2.67
N VAL A 73 -5.33 9.10 2.68
CA VAL A 73 -4.77 10.09 3.59
C VAL A 73 -5.04 9.69 5.04
N ALA A 74 -6.30 9.39 5.38
CA ALA A 74 -6.70 8.95 6.72
C ALA A 74 -5.98 7.67 7.15
N PHE A 75 -5.72 6.75 6.22
CA PHE A 75 -4.96 5.53 6.51
C PHE A 75 -3.50 5.85 6.83
N ARG A 76 -2.83 6.70 6.05
CA ARG A 76 -1.45 7.13 6.32
C ARG A 76 -1.34 7.88 7.66
N GLU A 77 -2.31 8.74 7.97
CA GLU A 77 -2.38 9.44 9.26
C GLU A 77 -2.54 8.47 10.43
N LEU A 78 -3.38 7.43 10.29
CA LEU A 78 -3.53 6.37 11.28
C LEU A 78 -2.20 5.64 11.53
N LEU A 79 -1.47 5.29 10.47
CA LEU A 79 -0.19 4.59 10.55
C LEU A 79 0.94 5.47 11.13
N ALA A 80 0.91 6.77 10.84
CA ALA A 80 1.87 7.75 11.39
C ALA A 80 1.57 8.15 12.85
N SER A 81 0.36 7.89 13.35
CA SER A 81 -0.02 8.25 14.71
C SER A 81 0.68 7.37 15.74
N GLU A 82 1.53 8.01 16.57
CA GLU A 82 2.21 7.39 17.71
C GLU A 82 1.26 6.64 18.66
N ARG A 83 0.03 7.13 18.77
CA ARG A 83 -0.94 6.65 19.76
C ARG A 83 -1.89 5.63 19.16
N ASP A 84 -2.23 5.77 17.89
CA ASP A 84 -3.36 5.08 17.28
C ASP A 84 -2.95 3.87 16.42
N ARG A 85 -1.72 3.85 15.87
CA ARG A 85 -1.29 2.80 14.94
C ARG A 85 -1.33 1.37 15.50
N PHE A 86 -1.24 1.23 16.83
CA PHE A 86 -1.38 -0.05 17.53
C PHE A 86 -2.74 -0.24 18.20
N GLN A 87 -3.65 0.74 18.14
CA GLN A 87 -4.93 0.72 18.86
C GLN A 87 -6.05 0.08 18.02
N PRO A 88 -6.60 -1.09 18.43
CA PRO A 88 -7.71 -1.71 17.69
C PRO A 88 -8.91 -0.79 17.53
N SER A 89 -9.19 0.05 18.54
CA SER A 89 -10.30 1.00 18.50
C SER A 89 -10.13 2.09 17.43
N ALA A 90 -8.90 2.51 17.12
CA ALA A 90 -8.63 3.48 16.07
C ALA A 90 -8.80 2.86 14.69
N TRP A 91 -8.31 1.63 14.50
CA TRP A 91 -8.51 0.84 13.29
C TRP A 91 -9.98 0.53 13.02
N GLN A 92 -10.76 0.23 14.06
CA GLN A 92 -12.22 0.06 13.93
C GLN A 92 -12.91 1.36 13.49
N LYS A 93 -12.50 2.53 13.99
CA LYS A 93 -13.03 3.82 13.53
C LYS A 93 -12.68 4.07 12.06
N PHE A 94 -11.45 3.79 11.65
CA PHE A 94 -11.04 3.87 10.25
C PHE A 94 -11.89 2.94 9.37
N ILE A 95 -12.09 1.69 9.77
CA ILE A 95 -12.96 0.74 9.05
C ILE A 95 -14.41 1.23 8.98
N GLN A 96 -14.92 1.89 10.03
CA GLN A 96 -16.25 2.50 10.01
C GLN A 96 -16.34 3.66 9.00
N GLN A 97 -15.29 4.45 8.83
CA GLN A 97 -15.21 5.49 7.80
C GLN A 97 -15.15 4.85 6.40
N LEU A 98 -14.33 3.82 6.21
CA LEU A 98 -14.25 3.05 4.96
C LEU A 98 -15.59 2.45 4.55
N ASN A 99 -16.42 2.05 5.51
CA ASN A 99 -17.78 1.53 5.26
C ASN A 99 -18.78 2.57 4.73
N GLN A 100 -18.44 3.85 4.79
CA GLN A 100 -19.29 4.93 4.26
C GLN A 100 -19.03 5.17 2.76
N CYS A 101 -17.92 4.65 2.23
CA CYS A 101 -17.61 4.69 0.81
C CYS A 101 -18.54 3.76 0.01
N SER A 102 -18.78 4.13 -1.24
CA SER A 102 -19.46 3.29 -2.21
C SER A 102 -18.65 2.05 -2.56
N MET A 103 -19.32 1.02 -3.08
CA MET A 103 -18.64 -0.22 -3.49
C MET A 103 -17.56 0.03 -4.56
N ASP A 104 -17.84 0.91 -5.52
CA ASP A 104 -16.89 1.27 -6.58
C ASP A 104 -15.64 1.98 -6.04
N GLU A 105 -15.78 2.77 -4.97
CA GLU A 105 -14.65 3.38 -4.27
C GLU A 105 -13.84 2.33 -3.51
N ILE A 106 -14.51 1.42 -2.79
CA ILE A 106 -13.84 0.34 -2.05
C ILE A 106 -13.04 -0.54 -3.01
N ASP A 107 -13.57 -0.89 -4.17
CA ASP A 107 -12.86 -1.71 -5.17
C ASP A 107 -11.60 -1.01 -5.70
N LYS A 108 -11.64 0.31 -5.90
CA LYS A 108 -10.46 1.11 -6.29
C LYS A 108 -9.43 1.21 -5.16
N LEU A 109 -9.88 1.36 -3.92
CA LEU A 109 -9.04 1.59 -2.74
C LEU A 109 -8.43 0.31 -2.18
N ARG A 110 -9.08 -0.84 -2.37
CA ARG A 110 -8.71 -2.13 -1.76
C ARG A 110 -7.23 -2.46 -1.89
N TRP A 111 -6.70 -2.38 -3.10
CA TRP A 111 -5.31 -2.74 -3.38
C TRP A 111 -4.33 -1.60 -3.08
N GLN A 112 -4.79 -0.35 -3.14
CA GLN A 112 -3.98 0.80 -2.72
C GLN A 112 -3.71 0.77 -1.21
N LEU A 113 -4.72 0.44 -0.41
CA LEU A 113 -4.58 0.23 1.03
C LEU A 113 -3.68 -0.98 1.34
N CYS A 114 -3.75 -2.04 0.54
CA CYS A 114 -2.87 -3.20 0.67
C CYS A 114 -1.41 -2.84 0.40
N ASP A 115 -1.15 -2.12 -0.69
CA ASP A 115 0.18 -1.65 -1.07
C ASP A 115 0.80 -0.75 0.00
N ILE A 116 0.02 0.19 0.55
CA ILE A 116 0.45 1.03 1.68
C ILE A 116 0.82 0.16 2.89
N ALA A 117 -0.02 -0.82 3.23
CA ALA A 117 0.22 -1.69 4.38
C ALA A 117 1.48 -2.57 4.20
N MET A 118 1.70 -3.12 3.01
CA MET A 118 2.90 -3.92 2.70
C MET A 118 4.19 -3.10 2.77
N LYS A 119 4.13 -1.82 2.40
CA LYS A 119 5.28 -0.89 2.47
C LYS A 119 5.49 -0.27 3.85
N THR A 120 4.61 -0.53 4.81
CA THR A 120 4.72 0.03 6.16
C THR A 120 5.67 -0.80 7.01
N GLU A 121 6.72 -0.17 7.54
CA GLU A 121 7.75 -0.86 8.31
C GLU A 121 7.24 -1.37 9.67
N THR A 122 6.48 -0.55 10.39
CA THR A 122 5.99 -0.86 11.75
C THR A 122 4.47 -0.76 11.78
N ILE A 123 3.81 -1.89 11.99
CA ILE A 123 2.35 -2.00 11.94
C ILE A 123 1.88 -3.15 12.84
N SER A 124 0.77 -2.96 13.56
CA SER A 124 0.15 -4.08 14.27
C SER A 124 -0.53 -5.01 13.28
N LEU A 125 -0.02 -6.24 13.19
CA LEU A 125 -0.56 -7.32 12.39
C LEU A 125 -1.97 -7.69 12.87
N SER A 126 -2.22 -7.65 14.18
CA SER A 126 -3.56 -7.89 14.74
C SER A 126 -4.57 -6.82 14.30
N CYS A 127 -4.17 -5.55 14.25
CA CYS A 127 -5.02 -4.47 13.76
C CYS A 127 -5.21 -4.55 12.23
N LEU A 128 -4.14 -4.85 11.50
CA LEU A 128 -4.16 -5.03 10.06
C LEU A 128 -5.05 -6.20 9.64
N ALA A 129 -5.12 -7.27 10.43
CA ALA A 129 -6.01 -8.40 10.20
C ALA A 129 -7.50 -7.98 10.11
N LEU A 130 -7.92 -6.98 10.90
CA LEU A 130 -9.28 -6.43 10.83
C LEU A 130 -9.56 -5.80 9.46
N LEU A 131 -8.58 -5.04 8.94
CA LEU A 131 -8.70 -4.38 7.65
C LEU A 131 -8.63 -5.39 6.51
N ALA A 132 -7.70 -6.34 6.56
CA ALA A 132 -7.54 -7.41 5.59
C ALA A 132 -8.81 -8.26 5.47
N GLN A 133 -9.43 -8.62 6.60
CA GLN A 133 -10.71 -9.31 6.64
C GLN A 133 -11.82 -8.47 6.00
N ARG A 134 -11.89 -7.18 6.32
CA ARG A 134 -12.94 -6.28 5.81
C ARG A 134 -12.85 -6.07 4.30
N LEU A 135 -11.64 -5.92 3.77
CA LEU A 135 -11.37 -5.75 2.35
C LEU A 135 -11.26 -7.07 1.60
N ASN A 136 -11.38 -8.20 2.31
CA ASN A 136 -11.24 -9.54 1.78
C ASN A 136 -9.93 -9.74 0.99
N TRP A 137 -8.79 -9.26 1.50
CA TRP A 137 -7.51 -9.49 0.82
C TRP A 137 -7.23 -10.99 0.70
N GLN A 138 -7.02 -11.44 -0.53
CA GLN A 138 -6.78 -12.85 -0.88
C GLN A 138 -5.80 -12.89 -2.07
N PRO A 139 -4.87 -13.86 -2.10
CA PRO A 139 -4.04 -14.10 -3.28
C PRO A 139 -4.94 -14.41 -4.49
N GLN A 140 -4.63 -13.86 -5.65
CA GLN A 140 -5.34 -14.18 -6.89
C GLN A 140 -4.73 -15.46 -7.49
N GLU A 141 -5.56 -16.42 -7.92
CA GLU A 141 -5.12 -17.75 -8.41
C GLU A 141 -4.41 -17.73 -9.79
N ALA A 142 -3.72 -16.65 -10.17
CA ALA A 142 -3.00 -16.60 -11.43
C ALA A 142 -1.70 -17.43 -11.37
N GLU A 143 -1.42 -18.20 -12.41
CA GLU A 143 -0.16 -18.94 -12.56
C GLU A 143 1.00 -17.97 -12.82
N ASP A 144 2.02 -18.00 -11.95
CA ASP A 144 3.27 -17.21 -12.00
C ASP A 144 3.09 -15.67 -11.91
N ASP A 145 2.43 -15.18 -10.85
CA ASP A 145 2.54 -13.78 -10.45
C ASP A 145 3.42 -13.64 -9.20
N ALA A 146 4.61 -13.06 -9.35
CA ALA A 146 5.51 -12.78 -8.23
C ALA A 146 4.84 -11.85 -7.19
N ASP A 147 3.92 -10.99 -7.63
CA ASP A 147 3.14 -10.12 -6.74
C ASP A 147 2.15 -10.94 -5.90
N GLY A 148 1.69 -12.09 -6.42
CA GLY A 148 0.82 -13.03 -5.72
C GLY A 148 1.52 -13.80 -4.59
N GLU A 149 2.75 -14.25 -4.81
CA GLU A 149 3.57 -14.90 -3.78
C GLU A 149 3.92 -13.94 -2.63
N GLU A 150 4.26 -12.69 -2.96
CA GLU A 150 4.55 -11.65 -1.96
C GLU A 150 3.31 -11.34 -1.10
N LEU A 151 2.15 -11.20 -1.74
CA LEU A 151 0.88 -10.98 -1.04
C LEU A 151 0.52 -12.17 -0.15
N GLU A 152 0.72 -13.41 -0.60
CA GLU A 152 0.45 -14.60 0.20
C GLU A 152 1.34 -14.64 1.45
N ALA A 153 2.66 -14.43 1.29
CA ALA A 153 3.60 -14.39 2.41
C ALA A 153 3.27 -13.27 3.41
N PHE A 154 2.82 -12.12 2.91
CA PHE A 154 2.33 -11.01 3.73
C PHE A 154 1.08 -11.39 4.52
N LEU A 155 0.06 -11.95 3.87
CA LEU A 155 -1.19 -12.35 4.53
C LEU A 155 -0.99 -13.48 5.54
N GLU A 156 -0.08 -14.43 5.28
CA GLU A 156 0.32 -15.44 6.27
C GLU A 156 1.00 -14.81 7.49
N THR A 157 1.75 -13.73 7.31
CA THR A 157 2.31 -12.96 8.42
C THR A 157 1.22 -12.23 9.21
N VAL A 158 0.26 -11.60 8.53
CA VAL A 158 -0.90 -10.96 9.17
C VAL A 158 -1.72 -11.97 9.99
N LYS A 159 -1.98 -13.17 9.45
CA LYS A 159 -2.70 -14.25 10.15
C LYS A 159 -1.98 -14.74 11.40
N ARG A 160 -0.64 -14.71 11.40
CA ARG A 160 0.18 -15.10 12.56
C ARG A 160 -0.02 -14.14 13.73
N GLY A 161 -0.30 -12.86 13.45
CA GLY A 161 -0.50 -11.84 14.45
C GLY A 161 0.80 -11.33 15.05
N ASP A 162 0.67 -10.43 16.02
CA ASP A 162 1.80 -9.73 16.64
C ASP A 162 2.65 -10.68 17.50
N ALA A 163 3.98 -10.56 17.42
CA ALA A 163 4.90 -11.36 18.23
C ALA A 163 4.84 -11.00 19.73
N PHE A 164 4.36 -9.80 20.05
CA PHE A 164 4.17 -9.30 21.41
C PHE A 164 3.07 -8.24 21.43
N ASP A 165 2.66 -7.79 22.62
CA ASP A 165 1.63 -6.77 22.77
C ASP A 165 2.14 -5.37 22.38
N LEU A 166 1.95 -4.98 21.11
CA LEU A 166 2.35 -3.67 20.60
C LEU A 166 1.61 -2.50 21.29
N LEU A 167 0.44 -2.72 21.90
CA LEU A 167 -0.28 -1.67 22.63
C LEU A 167 0.52 -1.15 23.82
N SER A 168 1.36 -2.00 24.41
CA SER A 168 2.24 -1.63 25.51
C SER A 168 3.23 -0.51 25.13
N LEU A 169 3.53 -0.36 23.83
CA LEU A 169 4.41 0.68 23.30
C LEU A 169 3.72 2.03 23.08
N ALA A 170 2.38 2.10 23.12
CA ALA A 170 1.60 3.29 22.71
C ALA A 170 1.86 4.57 23.55
N LYS A 171 2.56 4.45 24.68
CA LYS A 171 2.96 5.58 25.54
C LYS A 171 4.40 6.05 25.30
N LEU A 172 5.17 5.31 24.50
CA LEU A 172 6.57 5.60 24.22
C LEU A 172 6.69 6.51 22.98
N PRO A 173 7.79 7.28 22.84
CA PRO A 173 8.06 8.06 21.62
C PRO A 173 8.19 7.17 20.39
N LEU A 174 7.80 7.67 19.20
CA LEU A 174 7.80 6.91 17.94
C LEU A 174 9.10 6.15 17.66
N VAL A 175 10.24 6.83 17.85
CA VAL A 175 11.58 6.24 17.63
C VAL A 175 11.81 5.00 18.51
N VAL A 176 11.31 5.00 19.75
CA VAL A 176 11.45 3.86 20.66
C VAL A 176 10.50 2.74 20.26
N GLN A 177 9.29 3.08 19.84
CA GLN A 177 8.32 2.10 19.34
C GLN A 177 8.87 1.37 18.12
N ASP A 178 9.38 2.09 17.11
CA ASP A 178 9.92 1.50 15.86
C ASP A 178 11.14 0.62 16.14
N GLN A 179 12.05 1.09 17.00
CA GLN A 179 13.22 0.30 17.40
C GLN A 179 12.83 -0.99 18.13
N THR A 180 11.81 -0.92 19.00
CA THR A 180 11.34 -2.08 19.77
C THR A 180 10.63 -3.09 18.85
N ASP A 181 9.76 -2.61 17.96
CA ASP A 181 9.08 -3.44 16.98
C ASP A 181 10.08 -4.15 16.04
N ALA A 182 11.00 -3.39 15.44
CA ALA A 182 12.04 -3.95 14.56
C ALA A 182 12.95 -4.97 15.27
N TYR A 183 13.19 -4.81 16.57
CA TYR A 183 13.92 -5.78 17.38
C TYR A 183 13.15 -7.10 17.52
N PHE A 184 11.91 -7.04 18.01
CA PHE A 184 11.09 -8.24 18.20
C PHE A 184 10.79 -8.94 16.88
N PHE A 185 10.56 -8.18 15.81
CA PHE A 185 10.40 -8.74 14.47
C PHE A 185 11.63 -9.54 14.02
N LYS A 186 12.85 -9.01 14.24
CA LYS A 186 14.09 -9.74 13.94
C LYS A 186 14.26 -10.98 14.80
N LEU A 187 13.97 -10.89 16.10
CA LEU A 187 14.04 -12.04 17.01
C LEU A 187 13.07 -13.15 16.62
N GLU A 188 11.82 -12.80 16.29
CA GLU A 188 10.80 -13.76 15.83
C GLU A 188 11.27 -14.46 14.55
N ARG A 189 11.85 -13.71 13.61
CA ARG A 189 12.43 -14.26 12.40
C ARG A 189 13.61 -15.21 12.67
N ILE A 190 14.52 -14.85 13.57
CA ILE A 190 15.63 -15.74 13.95
C ILE A 190 15.10 -17.01 14.60
N TRP A 191 14.21 -16.88 15.59
CA TRP A 191 13.58 -18.03 16.25
C TRP A 191 12.92 -18.99 15.25
N ARG A 192 12.28 -18.45 14.21
CA ARG A 192 11.56 -19.24 13.21
C ARG A 192 12.46 -19.94 12.20
N PHE A 193 13.43 -19.22 11.64
CA PHE A 193 14.20 -19.72 10.49
C PHE A 193 15.61 -20.21 10.87
N TYR A 194 16.13 -19.77 12.00
CA TYR A 194 17.48 -20.06 12.49
C TYR A 194 17.50 -20.23 14.02
N PRO A 195 16.67 -21.14 14.58
CA PRO A 195 16.51 -21.29 16.03
C PRO A 195 17.84 -21.57 16.77
N GLU A 196 18.79 -22.24 16.12
CA GLU A 196 20.13 -22.50 16.64
C GLU A 196 20.93 -21.22 16.96
N HIS A 197 20.64 -20.13 16.25
CA HIS A 197 21.30 -18.83 16.43
C HIS A 197 20.53 -17.87 17.35
N PHE A 198 19.36 -18.28 17.85
CA PHE A 198 18.51 -17.41 18.68
C PHE A 198 19.20 -17.02 20.00
N ALA A 199 19.87 -17.97 20.65
CA ALA A 199 20.60 -17.71 21.89
C ALA A 199 21.76 -16.73 21.68
N ASP A 200 22.48 -16.85 20.55
CA ASP A 200 23.55 -15.92 20.18
C ASP A 200 23.01 -14.51 19.90
N ALA A 201 21.88 -14.41 19.20
CA ALA A 201 21.22 -13.14 18.90
C ALA A 201 20.78 -12.39 20.17
N LEU A 202 20.25 -13.11 21.17
CA LEU A 202 19.90 -12.54 22.47
C LEU A 202 21.11 -12.01 23.25
N GLN A 203 22.30 -12.60 23.07
CA GLN A 203 23.52 -12.15 23.75
C GLN A 203 24.12 -10.88 23.14
N VAL A 204 23.96 -10.68 21.82
CA VAL A 204 24.52 -9.54 21.09
C VAL A 204 23.66 -8.28 21.25
N GLN A 205 22.34 -8.43 21.32
CA GLN A 205 21.41 -7.31 21.42
C GLN A 205 20.88 -7.19 22.86
N GLY A 206 21.58 -6.38 23.66
CA GLY A 206 21.29 -6.18 25.09
C GLY A 206 19.88 -5.61 25.38
N ALA A 207 19.51 -5.61 26.66
CA ALA A 207 18.16 -5.31 27.17
C ALA A 207 17.58 -3.98 26.66
N TRP A 208 16.56 -4.07 25.81
CA TRP A 208 15.63 -2.98 25.50
C TRP A 208 14.27 -3.30 26.13
N ILE A 209 13.53 -2.22 26.45
CA ILE A 209 12.33 -2.23 27.31
C ILE A 209 11.41 -3.39 26.93
N ILE A 210 11.36 -4.41 27.79
CA ILE A 210 10.28 -5.39 27.77
C ILE A 210 9.13 -4.72 28.51
N PRO A 211 8.03 -4.34 27.83
CA PRO A 211 6.92 -3.68 28.51
C PRO A 211 6.28 -4.70 29.48
N ASP A 212 6.41 -4.42 30.78
CA ASP A 212 5.84 -5.21 31.89
C ASP A 212 6.21 -6.71 31.95
N ASP A 213 7.50 -7.05 31.86
CA ASP A 213 7.93 -8.38 32.32
C ASP A 213 7.94 -8.46 33.86
N LYS A 214 6.78 -8.72 34.45
CA LYS A 214 6.69 -9.11 35.87
C LYS A 214 7.19 -10.54 36.13
N THR A 215 7.71 -11.24 35.14
CA THR A 215 8.06 -12.67 35.22
C THR A 215 9.54 -12.99 35.00
N ALA A 216 10.38 -12.05 34.56
CA ALA A 216 11.83 -12.26 34.46
C ALA A 216 12.61 -12.09 35.79
N ALA A 217 11.93 -12.12 36.93
CA ALA A 217 12.56 -12.12 38.26
C ALA A 217 11.92 -13.19 39.15
N SER A 218 12.25 -14.47 38.91
CA SER A 218 12.16 -15.56 39.88
C SER A 218 13.12 -16.68 39.49
#